data_AF-A0A255GPT9-F1
#
_entry.id   AF-A0A255GPT9-F1
#
_cell.length_a   1.000
_cell.length_b   1.000
_cell.length_c   1.000
_cell.angle_alpha   90.00
_cell.angle_beta   90.00
_cell.angle_gamma   90.00
#
_symmetry.space_group_name_H-M   'P 1'
#
loop_
_entity.id
_entity.type
_entity.pdbx_description
1 polymer ?
#
loop_
_entity_poly.entity_id
_entity_poly.type
_entity_poly.pdbx_seq_one_letter_code
_entity_poly.pdbx_strand_id
1 'polypeptide(L)'
;MSDNSRIATLATVLTTGLAGLALTTAVATAAPTQDPGPGSAATAPAPQQQSGRLTPPRDAASPVQITVTGLRPDDRPTATIGEPGAGAGTEASGAVGADGRAVLTVPAPEGGWQQGQEYAAAVTVTEAGDPYWQTTFTFNGNAGDLGRELIAPTRANEPVMVQLTGLKGYAPVVGNVGSWGTEESIDRVGSTADPEGNVTLALAAPPNGWVIGQRYAVYISGGDPADKFWMTQFVYAG
;
A
#
# COMPACT_ATOMS: atom_id res chain seq x y z
N MET A 1 -18.79 7.38 -42.55
CA MET A 1 -18.96 6.22 -43.45
C MET A 1 -17.59 5.79 -43.93
N SER A 2 -16.97 4.86 -43.20
CA SER A 2 -15.84 4.06 -43.68
C SER A 2 -15.92 2.74 -42.94
N ASP A 3 -16.39 1.72 -43.65
CA ASP A 3 -16.26 0.30 -43.29
C ASP A 3 -14.79 -0.11 -43.29
N ASN A 4 -14.40 -0.97 -42.35
CA ASN A 4 -13.32 -1.93 -42.57
C ASN A 4 -13.48 -3.13 -41.64
N SER A 5 -14.13 -4.17 -42.18
CA SER A 5 -14.11 -5.53 -41.65
C SER A 5 -12.78 -6.24 -41.97
N ARG A 6 -12.32 -7.10 -41.05
CA ARG A 6 -11.61 -8.41 -41.27
C ARG A 6 -11.19 -8.95 -39.90
N ILE A 7 -11.90 -9.95 -39.34
CA ILE A 7 -11.63 -11.41 -39.40
C ILE A 7 -10.27 -11.83 -38.84
N ALA A 8 -10.29 -12.51 -37.69
CA ALA A 8 -9.43 -13.67 -37.43
C ALA A 8 -10.06 -14.54 -36.33
N THR A 9 -10.77 -15.58 -36.76
CA THR A 9 -11.20 -16.71 -35.94
C THR A 9 -10.01 -17.65 -35.77
N LEU A 10 -9.56 -17.89 -34.53
CA LEU A 10 -8.61 -18.95 -34.21
C LEU A 10 -9.34 -20.00 -33.37
N ALA A 11 -9.83 -21.03 -34.05
CA ALA A 11 -10.16 -22.30 -33.44
C ALA A 11 -8.87 -23.13 -33.34
N THR A 12 -8.55 -23.63 -32.15
CA THR A 12 -7.65 -24.79 -32.03
C THR A 12 -8.32 -25.82 -31.13
N VAL A 13 -8.68 -26.93 -31.77
CA VAL A 13 -9.09 -28.18 -31.18
C VAL A 13 -7.82 -28.93 -30.76
N LEU A 14 -7.76 -29.46 -29.54
CA LEU A 14 -6.96 -30.66 -29.28
C LEU A 14 -7.76 -31.65 -28.43
N THR A 15 -7.92 -32.82 -29.02
CA THR A 15 -8.72 -33.97 -28.60
C THR A 15 -7.83 -34.98 -27.89
N THR A 16 -8.46 -35.86 -27.08
CA THR A 16 -7.95 -37.16 -26.58
C THR A 16 -6.81 -37.08 -25.56
N GLY A 17 -6.85 -37.73 -24.40
CA GLY A 17 -7.51 -38.98 -24.02
C GLY A 17 -6.44 -39.90 -23.46
N LEU A 18 -6.49 -40.21 -22.16
CA LEU A 18 -5.71 -41.30 -21.58
C LEU A 18 -6.46 -41.89 -20.40
N ALA A 19 -7.05 -43.05 -20.68
CA ALA A 19 -7.62 -43.96 -19.71
C ALA A 19 -6.50 -44.78 -19.06
N GLY A 20 -6.67 -45.05 -17.76
CA GLY A 20 -6.37 -46.34 -17.15
C GLY A 20 -4.90 -46.71 -16.94
N LEU A 21 -4.51 -46.80 -15.66
CA LEU A 21 -3.80 -47.94 -15.11
C LEU A 21 -3.96 -47.91 -13.58
N ALA A 22 -4.90 -48.71 -13.08
CA ALA A 22 -5.01 -49.02 -11.67
C ALA A 22 -3.90 -50.03 -11.31
N LEU A 23 -2.91 -49.58 -10.55
CA LEU A 23 -1.90 -50.44 -9.92
C LEU A 23 -2.37 -50.72 -8.49
N THR A 24 -2.86 -51.93 -8.26
CA THR A 24 -3.08 -52.46 -6.91
C THR A 24 -1.74 -52.84 -6.30
N THR A 25 -1.15 -51.93 -5.53
CA THR A 25 0.03 -52.21 -4.72
C THR A 25 -0.35 -52.96 -3.45
N ALA A 26 0.37 -54.04 -3.18
CA ALA A 26 0.25 -54.84 -1.96
C ALA A 26 0.43 -53.97 -0.71
N VAL A 27 -0.49 -54.13 0.25
CA VAL A 27 -0.42 -53.47 1.55
C VAL A 27 0.65 -54.19 2.37
N ALA A 28 1.85 -53.60 2.45
CA ALA A 28 2.85 -54.00 3.42
C ALA A 28 2.40 -53.49 4.79
N THR A 29 2.05 -54.41 5.69
CA THR A 29 1.78 -54.09 7.10
C THR A 29 3.09 -53.68 7.76
N ALA A 30 3.40 -52.39 7.72
CA ALA A 30 4.53 -51.82 8.44
C ALA A 30 4.31 -52.01 9.96
N ALA A 31 5.38 -52.38 10.66
CA ALA A 31 5.43 -52.36 12.12
C ALA A 31 5.02 -50.97 12.65
N PRO A 32 4.43 -50.86 13.85
CA PRO A 32 4.06 -49.57 14.44
C PRO A 32 5.31 -48.69 14.59
N THR A 33 5.50 -47.80 13.63
CA THR A 33 6.43 -46.68 13.72
C THR A 33 5.97 -45.84 14.90
N GLN A 34 6.90 -45.53 15.82
CA GLN A 34 6.62 -44.59 16.90
C GLN A 34 6.02 -43.32 16.31
N ASP A 35 4.80 -43.02 16.74
CA ASP A 35 4.13 -41.76 16.46
C ASP A 35 5.06 -40.64 16.93
N PRO A 36 5.63 -39.81 16.01
CA PRO A 36 6.36 -38.63 16.43
C PRO A 36 5.36 -37.75 17.14
N GLY A 37 5.39 -37.78 18.49
CA GLY A 37 4.49 -37.02 19.33
C GLY A 37 4.36 -35.59 18.81
N PRO A 38 3.18 -34.95 18.95
CA PRO A 38 2.77 -33.77 18.20
C PRO A 38 3.93 -32.79 18.13
N GLY A 39 4.63 -32.82 16.99
CA GLY A 39 5.73 -31.92 16.74
C GLY A 39 5.14 -30.54 16.86
N SER A 40 5.67 -29.72 17.77
CA SER A 40 5.27 -28.33 17.92
C SER A 40 5.26 -27.72 16.53
N ALA A 41 4.07 -27.55 15.95
CA ALA A 41 3.91 -26.98 14.63
C ALA A 41 4.62 -25.63 14.71
N ALA A 42 5.70 -25.49 13.94
CA ALA A 42 6.44 -24.24 13.90
C ALA A 42 5.42 -23.13 13.68
N THR A 43 5.25 -22.28 14.68
CA THR A 43 4.29 -21.18 14.61
C THR A 43 4.64 -20.40 13.36
N ALA A 44 3.71 -20.39 12.40
CA ALA A 44 3.88 -19.61 11.19
C ALA A 44 4.22 -18.17 11.63
N PRO A 45 5.30 -17.57 11.11
CA PRO A 45 5.68 -16.22 11.47
C PRO A 45 4.48 -15.30 11.28
N ALA A 46 4.23 -14.44 12.27
CA ALA A 46 3.12 -13.50 12.21
C ALA A 46 3.22 -12.68 10.90
N PRO A 47 2.09 -12.44 10.21
CA PRO A 47 2.07 -11.60 9.02
C PRO A 47 2.69 -10.23 9.36
N GLN A 48 3.78 -9.88 8.68
CA GLN A 48 4.42 -8.59 8.90
C GLN A 48 3.50 -7.49 8.40
N GLN A 49 3.24 -6.52 9.27
CA GLN A 49 2.41 -5.38 8.93
C GLN A 49 3.09 -4.50 7.88
N GLN A 50 2.45 -4.40 6.72
CA GLN A 50 2.94 -3.61 5.60
C GLN A 50 2.58 -2.15 5.85
N SER A 51 3.58 -1.27 5.90
CA SER A 51 3.35 0.17 5.97
C SER A 51 4.34 0.94 5.11
N GLY A 52 3.97 2.18 4.79
CA GLY A 52 4.78 3.07 3.98
C GLY A 52 4.56 4.53 4.33
N ARG A 53 5.61 5.32 4.13
CA ARG A 53 5.66 6.76 4.38
C ARG A 53 6.32 7.43 3.18
N LEU A 54 5.74 8.54 2.72
CA LEU A 54 6.34 9.40 1.70
C LEU A 54 6.64 10.76 2.30
N THR A 55 7.86 11.23 2.06
CA THR A 55 8.28 12.61 2.33
C THR A 55 8.24 13.34 0.98
N PRO A 56 7.30 14.30 0.82
CA PRO A 56 7.18 15.09 -0.41
C PRO A 56 8.49 15.82 -0.74
N PRO A 57 8.67 16.25 -1.99
CA PRO A 57 9.87 16.99 -2.36
C PRO A 57 9.78 18.41 -1.81
N ARG A 58 10.91 18.94 -1.32
CA ARG A 58 11.02 20.28 -0.72
C ARG A 58 10.83 21.42 -1.71
N ASP A 59 11.22 21.18 -2.94
CA ASP A 59 11.19 22.10 -4.07
C ASP A 59 11.03 21.29 -5.36
N ALA A 60 10.92 21.97 -6.50
CA ALA A 60 10.64 21.31 -7.78
C ALA A 60 11.77 20.36 -8.25
N ALA A 61 13.01 20.52 -7.78
CA ALA A 61 14.15 19.70 -8.16
C ALA A 61 14.53 18.65 -7.11
N SER A 62 14.06 18.82 -5.87
CA SER A 62 14.33 17.89 -4.77
C SER A 62 13.71 16.51 -5.01
N PRO A 63 14.37 15.43 -4.59
CA PRO A 63 13.82 14.09 -4.71
C PRO A 63 12.68 13.85 -3.70
N VAL A 64 11.86 12.84 -3.99
CA VAL A 64 10.90 12.28 -3.05
C VAL A 64 11.55 11.11 -2.32
N GLN A 65 11.36 11.04 -0.99
CA GLN A 65 11.77 9.86 -0.22
C GLN A 65 10.57 9.01 0.16
N ILE A 66 10.67 7.71 -0.09
CA ILE A 66 9.68 6.72 0.29
C ILE A 66 10.34 5.73 1.24
N THR A 67 9.78 5.57 2.44
CA THR A 67 10.15 4.51 3.38
C THR A 67 9.05 3.47 3.41
N VAL A 68 9.39 2.20 3.27
CA VAL A 68 8.46 1.07 3.44
C VAL A 68 9.03 0.07 4.44
N THR A 69 8.15 -0.61 5.18
CA THR A 69 8.51 -1.63 6.17
C THR A 69 7.69 -2.91 5.95
N GLY A 70 8.12 -4.01 6.59
CA GLY A 70 7.48 -5.32 6.46
C GLY A 70 7.95 -6.10 5.22
N LEU A 71 9.07 -5.69 4.64
CA LEU A 71 9.70 -6.38 3.51
C LEU A 71 10.64 -7.48 3.97
N ARG A 72 10.87 -8.48 3.12
CA ARG A 72 11.89 -9.51 3.34
C ARG A 72 13.27 -8.97 2.93
N PRO A 73 14.37 -9.36 3.60
CA PRO A 73 15.71 -8.89 3.26
C PRO A 73 16.14 -9.12 1.79
N ASP A 74 15.61 -10.16 1.15
CA ASP A 74 15.91 -10.50 -0.24
C ASP A 74 15.01 -9.78 -1.26
N ASP A 75 13.96 -9.08 -0.81
CA ASP A 75 13.09 -8.31 -1.68
C ASP A 75 13.87 -7.18 -2.38
N ARG A 76 13.37 -6.76 -3.54
CA ARG A 76 13.90 -5.63 -4.32
C ARG A 76 12.78 -4.65 -4.64
N PRO A 77 12.41 -3.79 -3.67
CA PRO A 77 11.35 -2.82 -3.89
C PRO A 77 11.75 -1.80 -4.97
N THR A 78 10.81 -1.49 -5.84
CA THR A 78 10.91 -0.43 -6.86
C THR A 78 9.77 0.56 -6.65
N ALA A 79 10.13 1.82 -6.42
CA ALA A 79 9.20 2.93 -6.38
C ALA A 79 9.04 3.55 -7.76
N THR A 80 7.80 3.87 -8.10
CA THR A 80 7.43 4.64 -9.30
C THR A 80 6.57 5.82 -8.89
N ILE A 81 6.87 7.00 -9.40
CA ILE A 81 6.07 8.23 -9.20
C ILE A 81 5.74 8.84 -10.56
N GLY A 82 4.45 9.09 -10.81
CA GLY A 82 3.95 9.70 -12.04
C GLY A 82 2.59 10.35 -11.85
N GLU A 83 2.03 10.92 -12.91
CA GLU A 83 0.64 11.41 -12.89
C GLU A 83 -0.33 10.24 -12.68
N PRO A 84 -1.40 10.40 -11.89
CA PRO A 84 -2.40 9.34 -11.70
C PRO A 84 -2.99 8.86 -13.03
N GLY A 85 -2.88 7.55 -13.29
CA GLY A 85 -3.38 6.95 -14.53
C GLY A 85 -2.48 7.14 -15.76
N ALA A 86 -1.39 7.91 -15.63
CA ALA A 86 -0.33 7.92 -16.64
C ALA A 86 0.51 6.62 -16.53
N GLY A 87 1.22 6.29 -17.61
CA GLY A 87 2.17 5.18 -17.63
C GLY A 87 3.37 5.39 -16.71
N ALA A 88 4.47 4.68 -16.97
CA ALA A 88 5.67 4.74 -16.14
C ALA A 88 6.17 6.19 -15.97
N GLY A 89 6.34 6.62 -14.72
CA GLY A 89 6.93 7.91 -14.35
C GLY A 89 8.40 7.76 -13.94
N THR A 90 8.88 8.64 -13.06
CA THR A 90 10.22 8.50 -12.45
C THR A 90 10.27 7.30 -11.51
N GLU A 91 11.36 6.54 -11.56
CA GLU A 91 11.52 5.33 -10.77
C GLU A 91 12.81 5.31 -9.94
N ALA A 92 12.79 4.54 -8.85
CA ALA A 92 13.98 4.21 -8.08
C ALA A 92 13.81 2.86 -7.38
N SER A 93 14.86 2.04 -7.39
CA SER A 93 14.91 0.77 -6.67
C SER A 93 15.90 0.84 -5.50
N GLY A 94 15.69 0.00 -4.49
CA GLY A 94 16.56 -0.05 -3.31
C GLY A 94 16.66 -1.45 -2.71
N ALA A 95 17.62 -1.60 -1.79
CA ALA A 95 17.77 -2.81 -1.00
C ALA A 95 16.95 -2.71 0.29
N VAL A 96 16.54 -3.87 0.81
CA VAL A 96 15.86 -3.99 2.10
C VAL A 96 16.91 -4.25 3.19
N GLY A 97 16.82 -3.50 4.29
CA GLY A 97 17.64 -3.69 5.47
C GLY A 97 17.27 -4.97 6.22
N ALA A 98 18.14 -5.41 7.14
CA ALA A 98 17.88 -6.58 7.98
C ALA A 98 16.65 -6.42 8.90
N ASP A 99 16.22 -5.18 9.14
CA ASP A 99 15.01 -4.81 9.88
C ASP A 99 13.74 -4.85 9.01
N GLY A 100 13.84 -5.26 7.74
CA GLY A 100 12.71 -5.30 6.81
C GLY A 100 12.28 -3.92 6.32
N ARG A 101 13.14 -2.91 6.45
CA ARG A 101 12.90 -1.53 5.99
C ARG A 101 13.64 -1.24 4.70
N ALA A 102 13.00 -0.54 3.76
CA ALA A 102 13.65 0.05 2.61
C ALA A 102 13.41 1.57 2.56
N VAL A 103 14.42 2.32 2.11
CA VAL A 103 14.33 3.75 1.83
C VAL A 103 14.67 3.96 0.36
N LEU A 104 13.72 4.48 -0.40
CA LEU A 104 13.78 4.72 -1.83
C LEU A 104 13.81 6.23 -2.07
N THR A 105 14.76 6.69 -2.88
CA THR A 105 14.89 8.11 -3.23
C THR A 105 14.58 8.27 -4.70
N VAL A 106 13.38 8.75 -5.02
CA VAL A 106 12.92 8.94 -6.40
C VAL A 106 13.33 10.35 -6.85
N PRO A 107 14.15 10.49 -7.91
CA PRO A 107 14.55 11.80 -8.41
C PRO A 107 13.35 12.58 -8.96
N ALA A 108 13.47 13.91 -8.98
CA ALA A 108 12.50 14.75 -9.67
C ALA A 108 12.49 14.44 -11.19
N PRO A 109 11.35 14.60 -11.88
CA PRO A 109 11.28 14.43 -13.32
C PRO A 109 12.10 15.51 -14.06
N GLU A 110 12.42 15.28 -15.33
CA GLU A 110 13.07 16.25 -16.21
C GLU A 110 12.13 17.46 -16.41
N GLY A 111 12.34 18.54 -15.68
CA GLY A 111 11.43 19.70 -15.60
C GLY A 111 10.87 19.96 -14.20
N GLY A 112 11.10 19.04 -13.28
CA GLY A 112 10.75 19.16 -11.87
C GLY A 112 9.27 18.94 -11.57
N TRP A 113 8.96 18.89 -10.28
CA TRP A 113 7.59 18.77 -9.79
C TRP A 113 6.77 20.02 -10.12
N GLN A 114 5.60 19.83 -10.70
CA GLN A 114 4.70 20.91 -11.10
C GLN A 114 3.79 21.30 -9.93
N GLN A 115 3.72 22.59 -9.63
CA GLN A 115 2.92 23.08 -8.50
C GLN A 115 1.43 22.83 -8.74
N GLY A 116 0.74 22.32 -7.72
CA GLY A 116 -0.68 21.95 -7.77
C GLY A 116 -0.96 20.62 -8.47
N GLN A 117 0.07 19.96 -9.03
CA GLN A 117 -0.08 18.67 -9.69
C GLN A 117 -0.15 17.55 -8.65
N GLU A 118 -1.15 16.68 -8.80
CA GLU A 118 -1.22 15.42 -8.07
C GLU A 118 -0.32 14.37 -8.74
N TYR A 119 0.40 13.62 -7.91
CA TYR A 119 1.25 12.51 -8.29
C TYR A 119 0.84 11.25 -7.53
N ALA A 120 0.82 10.12 -8.24
CA ALA A 120 0.67 8.80 -7.65
C ALA A 120 2.05 8.19 -7.42
N ALA A 121 2.27 7.67 -6.22
CA ALA A 121 3.45 6.90 -5.86
C ALA A 121 3.05 5.46 -5.57
N ALA A 122 3.76 4.51 -6.16
CA ALA A 122 3.58 3.09 -5.93
C ALA A 122 4.93 2.43 -5.64
N VAL A 123 4.93 1.44 -4.75
CA VAL A 123 6.07 0.57 -4.50
C VAL A 123 5.65 -0.84 -4.90
N THR A 124 6.39 -1.44 -5.81
CA THR A 124 6.23 -2.84 -6.21
C THR A 124 7.40 -3.66 -5.68
N VAL A 125 7.18 -4.96 -5.48
CA VAL A 125 8.22 -5.93 -5.16
C VAL A 125 8.18 -6.97 -6.27
N THR A 126 9.33 -7.42 -6.76
CA THR A 126 9.58 -8.12 -8.05
C THR A 126 8.71 -9.35 -8.37
N GLU A 127 7.86 -9.81 -7.45
CA GLU A 127 6.98 -10.97 -7.61
C GLU A 127 5.49 -10.65 -7.41
N ALA A 128 5.14 -9.45 -6.95
CA ALA A 128 3.78 -9.03 -6.71
C ALA A 128 3.29 -8.20 -7.90
N GLY A 129 2.37 -8.75 -8.69
CA GLY A 129 1.70 -8.01 -9.77
C GLY A 129 0.91 -6.79 -9.28
N ASP A 130 0.60 -6.74 -7.99
CA ASP A 130 -0.02 -5.60 -7.31
C ASP A 130 1.03 -4.76 -6.56
N PRO A 131 0.84 -3.43 -6.45
CA PRO A 131 1.71 -2.60 -5.64
C PRO A 131 1.64 -3.02 -4.17
N TYR A 132 2.81 -3.21 -3.58
CA TYR A 132 3.02 -3.45 -2.15
C TYR A 132 2.48 -2.28 -1.31
N TRP A 133 2.71 -1.06 -1.79
CA TRP A 133 2.22 0.16 -1.15
C TRP A 133 1.91 1.22 -2.19
N GLN A 134 0.89 2.05 -1.96
CA GLN A 134 0.53 3.15 -2.86
C GLN A 134 0.01 4.36 -2.07
N THR A 135 0.27 5.57 -2.58
CA THR A 135 -0.27 6.83 -2.03
C THR A 135 -0.34 7.86 -3.15
N THR A 136 -1.02 8.98 -2.90
CA THR A 136 -0.91 10.17 -3.75
C THR A 136 -0.38 11.35 -2.95
N PHE A 137 0.27 12.28 -3.63
CA PHE A 137 0.64 13.57 -3.06
C PHE A 137 0.48 14.68 -4.10
N THR A 138 0.10 15.88 -3.64
CA THR A 138 0.10 17.09 -4.46
C THR A 138 1.35 17.89 -4.16
N PHE A 139 2.14 18.25 -5.17
CA PHE A 139 3.28 19.14 -4.96
C PHE A 139 2.78 20.57 -4.85
N ASN A 140 2.83 21.15 -3.65
CA ASN A 140 2.29 22.50 -3.41
C ASN A 140 3.32 23.62 -3.63
N GLY A 141 4.51 23.33 -4.18
CA GLY A 141 5.62 24.28 -4.30
C GLY A 141 6.45 24.36 -3.01
N ASN A 142 7.08 25.51 -2.73
CA ASN A 142 7.85 25.81 -1.51
C ASN A 142 7.00 25.81 -0.21
N ALA A 143 5.81 25.22 -0.21
CA ALA A 143 5.05 24.95 1.00
C ALA A 143 5.86 23.91 1.79
N GLY A 144 6.53 24.37 2.86
CA GLY A 144 7.49 23.57 3.62
C GLY A 144 6.97 22.17 3.96
N ASP A 145 7.89 21.21 3.98
CA ASP A 145 7.70 19.79 4.27
C ASP A 145 6.44 19.49 5.10
N LEU A 146 5.31 19.24 4.43
CA LEU A 146 4.16 18.63 5.09
C LEU A 146 4.55 17.19 5.40
N GLY A 147 5.10 16.95 6.59
CA GLY A 147 5.39 15.60 7.05
C GLY A 147 4.08 14.88 7.32
N ARG A 148 3.85 13.77 6.62
CA ARG A 148 2.65 12.93 6.75
C ARG A 148 3.09 11.54 7.15
N GLU A 149 2.43 10.97 8.15
CA GLU A 149 2.71 9.64 8.63
C GLU A 149 1.42 8.93 9.00
N LEU A 150 1.28 7.71 8.51
CA LEU A 150 0.22 6.79 8.90
C LEU A 150 0.85 5.66 9.69
N ILE A 151 0.37 5.48 10.91
CA ILE A 151 0.76 4.39 11.79
C ILE A 151 -0.41 3.41 11.80
N ALA A 152 -0.22 2.30 11.11
CA ALA A 152 -1.23 1.28 11.00
C ALA A 152 -1.40 0.54 12.34
N PRO A 153 -2.61 0.10 12.69
CA PRO A 153 -2.94 -0.49 13.99
C PRO A 153 -2.36 -1.90 14.11
N THR A 154 -1.79 -2.24 15.26
CA THR A 154 -1.19 -3.57 15.50
C THR A 154 -2.18 -4.58 16.09
N ARG A 155 -3.37 -4.11 16.46
CA ARG A 155 -4.46 -4.94 16.97
C ARG A 155 -5.78 -4.51 16.33
N ALA A 156 -6.73 -5.45 16.26
CA ALA A 156 -7.98 -5.23 15.53
C ALA A 156 -8.82 -4.06 16.09
N ASN A 157 -8.65 -3.70 17.36
CA ASN A 157 -9.39 -2.64 18.03
C ASN A 157 -8.58 -1.35 18.28
N GLU A 158 -7.33 -1.29 17.80
CA GLU A 158 -6.51 -0.08 17.91
C GLU A 158 -6.91 0.94 16.84
N PRO A 159 -6.90 2.25 17.16
CA PRO A 159 -7.12 3.26 16.13
C PRO A 159 -5.96 3.29 15.13
N VAL A 160 -6.25 3.71 13.91
CA VAL A 160 -5.22 4.16 12.97
C VAL A 160 -4.79 5.55 13.41
N MET A 161 -3.49 5.75 13.59
CA MET A 161 -2.97 7.07 13.94
C MET A 161 -2.43 7.77 12.69
N VAL A 162 -2.84 9.01 12.50
CA VAL A 162 -2.33 9.88 11.45
C VAL A 162 -1.62 11.05 12.08
N GLN A 163 -0.37 11.28 11.71
CA GLN A 163 0.40 12.45 12.10
C GLN A 163 0.66 13.32 10.89
N LEU A 164 0.33 14.60 11.04
CA LEU A 164 0.56 15.63 10.03
C LEU A 164 1.37 16.74 10.69
N THR A 165 2.33 17.29 9.96
CA THR A 165 3.19 18.38 10.40
C THR A 165 3.26 19.44 9.31
N GLY A 166 3.64 20.67 9.66
CA GLY A 166 3.75 21.77 8.71
C GLY A 166 2.43 22.41 8.27
N LEU A 167 1.31 22.10 8.94
CA LEU A 167 -0.04 22.61 8.65
C LEU A 167 -0.26 24.07 9.10
N LYS A 168 0.79 24.91 9.18
CA LYS A 168 0.63 26.30 9.60
C LYS A 168 -0.32 27.05 8.66
N GLY A 169 -1.40 27.59 9.22
CA GLY A 169 -2.44 28.30 8.46
C GLY A 169 -3.53 27.40 7.87
N TYR A 170 -3.47 26.09 8.06
CA TYR A 170 -4.55 25.17 7.70
C TYR A 170 -5.48 24.98 8.91
N ALA A 171 -6.74 25.37 8.75
CA ALA A 171 -7.78 25.04 9.73
C ALA A 171 -9.15 24.96 9.05
N PRO A 172 -10.04 24.03 9.46
CA PRO A 172 -9.78 22.79 10.22
C PRO A 172 -9.29 21.62 9.34
N VAL A 173 -8.72 20.57 9.94
CA VAL A 173 -8.33 19.32 9.25
C VAL A 173 -9.29 18.20 9.62
N VAL A 174 -9.70 17.41 8.63
CA VAL A 174 -10.59 16.27 8.83
C VAL A 174 -9.93 15.01 8.30
N GLY A 175 -9.85 13.97 9.13
CA GLY A 175 -9.48 12.64 8.71
C GLY A 175 -10.68 11.72 8.59
N ASN A 176 -10.61 10.83 7.61
CA ASN A 176 -11.61 9.81 7.35
C ASN A 176 -10.92 8.48 7.09
N VAL A 177 -11.47 7.38 7.60
CA VAL A 177 -11.05 6.02 7.24
C VAL A 177 -12.23 5.24 6.69
N GLY A 178 -12.02 4.48 5.63
CA GLY A 178 -13.02 3.64 4.98
C GLY A 178 -12.41 2.38 4.39
N SER A 179 -13.24 1.40 4.05
CA SER A 179 -12.79 0.23 3.31
C SER A 179 -12.38 0.64 1.89
N TRP A 180 -11.29 0.06 1.37
CA TRP A 180 -10.85 0.38 0.02
C TRP A 180 -11.92 -0.02 -1.01
N GLY A 181 -12.21 0.88 -1.96
CA GLY A 181 -13.21 0.67 -3.00
C GLY A 181 -14.66 0.87 -2.55
N THR A 182 -14.89 1.26 -1.29
CA THR A 182 -16.21 1.71 -0.84
C THR A 182 -16.18 3.21 -0.56
N GLU A 183 -17.30 3.89 -0.79
CA GLU A 183 -17.49 5.29 -0.35
C GLU A 183 -17.89 5.36 1.15
N GLU A 184 -17.95 4.21 1.82
CA GLU A 184 -18.40 4.12 3.20
C GLU A 184 -17.28 4.51 4.17
N SER A 185 -17.51 5.64 4.85
CA SER A 185 -16.71 6.10 5.98
C SER A 185 -17.00 5.23 7.20
N ILE A 186 -15.96 4.59 7.73
CA ILE A 186 -16.00 3.88 9.03
C ILE A 186 -15.96 4.89 10.18
N ASP A 187 -15.06 5.86 10.10
CA ASP A 187 -14.90 6.90 11.12
C ASP A 187 -14.46 8.24 10.50
N ARG A 188 -14.79 9.32 11.20
CA ARG A 188 -14.46 10.69 10.81
C ARG A 188 -14.07 11.52 12.03
N VAL A 189 -12.84 12.03 12.04
CA VAL A 189 -12.31 12.84 13.13
C VAL A 189 -11.81 14.17 12.60
N GLY A 190 -12.29 15.26 13.18
CA GLY A 190 -11.77 16.61 12.94
C GLY A 190 -10.77 17.01 14.02
N SER A 191 -9.73 17.74 13.65
CA SER A 191 -8.81 18.36 14.60
C SER A 191 -8.26 19.68 14.03
N THR A 192 -7.72 20.49 14.93
CA THR A 192 -7.05 21.75 14.59
C THR A 192 -5.55 21.57 14.81
N ALA A 193 -4.74 22.11 13.91
CA ALA A 193 -3.30 22.11 14.08
C ALA A 193 -2.90 22.91 15.33
N ASP A 194 -1.87 22.42 16.03
CA ASP A 194 -1.21 23.19 17.08
C ASP A 194 -0.49 24.43 16.48
N PRO A 195 0.01 25.37 17.32
CA PRO A 195 0.73 26.55 16.83
C PRO A 195 1.95 26.23 15.95
N GLU A 196 2.56 25.06 16.13
CA GLU A 196 3.66 24.55 15.34
C GLU A 196 3.21 23.98 13.99
N GLY A 197 1.91 23.76 13.80
CA GLY A 197 1.32 23.19 12.58
C GLY A 197 1.25 21.67 12.61
N ASN A 198 1.23 21.03 13.77
CA ASN A 198 1.10 19.58 13.90
C ASN A 198 -0.34 19.18 14.23
N VAL A 199 -0.77 18.06 13.67
CA VAL A 199 -2.06 17.42 13.96
C VAL A 199 -1.81 15.94 14.16
N THR A 200 -2.42 15.38 15.20
CA THR A 200 -2.57 13.93 15.35
C THR A 200 -4.06 13.58 15.29
N LEU A 201 -4.44 12.67 14.41
CA LEU A 201 -5.79 12.13 14.30
C LEU A 201 -5.76 10.65 14.72
N ALA A 202 -6.70 10.25 15.55
CA ALA A 202 -6.91 8.87 15.95
C ALA A 202 -8.23 8.40 15.31
N LEU A 203 -8.14 7.66 14.20
CA LEU A 203 -9.31 7.14 13.49
C LEU A 203 -9.69 5.79 14.10
N ALA A 204 -10.87 5.72 14.71
CA ALA A 204 -11.32 4.57 15.46
C ALA A 204 -11.45 3.32 14.58
N ALA A 205 -11.21 2.16 15.20
CA ALA A 205 -11.50 0.88 14.58
C ALA A 205 -13.01 0.70 14.36
N PRO A 206 -13.44 -0.09 13.35
CA PRO A 206 -14.82 -0.52 13.23
C PRO A 206 -15.31 -1.21 14.51
N PRO A 207 -16.63 -1.27 14.79
CA PRO A 207 -17.16 -1.94 15.98
C PRO A 207 -16.72 -3.41 16.13
N ASN A 208 -16.46 -4.10 15.01
CA ASN A 208 -16.00 -5.49 14.98
C ASN A 208 -14.48 -5.62 14.80
N GLY A 209 -13.75 -4.49 14.87
CA GLY A 209 -12.33 -4.40 14.61
C GLY A 209 -11.94 -4.45 13.12
N TRP A 210 -10.64 -4.29 12.87
CA TRP A 210 -10.04 -4.41 11.55
C TRP A 210 -10.04 -5.87 11.07
N VAL A 211 -10.31 -6.07 9.79
CA VAL A 211 -10.36 -7.39 9.16
C VAL A 211 -8.98 -7.72 8.57
N ILE A 212 -8.41 -8.88 8.95
CA ILE A 212 -7.10 -9.31 8.47
C ILE A 212 -7.12 -9.45 6.93
N GLY A 213 -6.09 -8.91 6.27
CA GLY A 213 -5.95 -8.88 4.82
C GLY A 213 -6.83 -7.83 4.12
N GLN A 214 -7.72 -7.15 4.85
CA GLN A 214 -8.54 -6.10 4.28
C GLN A 214 -7.72 -4.83 4.07
N ARG A 215 -7.93 -4.20 2.90
CA ARG A 215 -7.35 -2.92 2.54
C ARG A 215 -8.29 -1.78 2.95
N TYR A 216 -7.72 -0.75 3.56
CA TYR A 216 -8.42 0.45 4.03
C TYR A 216 -7.80 1.70 3.42
N ALA A 217 -8.63 2.70 3.13
CA ALA A 217 -8.22 4.02 2.66
C ALA A 217 -8.33 5.03 3.81
N VAL A 218 -7.37 5.95 3.90
CA VAL A 218 -7.41 7.11 4.78
C VAL A 218 -7.35 8.37 3.94
N TYR A 219 -8.32 9.26 4.15
CA TYR A 219 -8.43 10.54 3.46
C TYR A 219 -8.28 11.67 4.46
N ILE A 220 -7.43 12.64 4.15
CA ILE A 220 -7.32 13.88 4.90
C ILE A 220 -7.75 15.05 4.00
N SER A 221 -8.64 15.88 4.52
CA SER A 221 -9.16 17.07 3.86
C SER A 221 -8.96 18.33 4.70
N GLY A 222 -9.00 19.49 4.03
CA GLY A 222 -9.24 20.76 4.68
C GLY A 222 -10.68 20.83 5.20
N GLY A 223 -11.08 21.95 5.79
CA GLY A 223 -12.41 22.09 6.42
C GLY A 223 -13.59 21.76 5.50
N ASP A 224 -13.39 21.83 4.18
CA ASP A 224 -14.28 21.24 3.19
C ASP A 224 -13.87 19.78 2.87
N PRO A 225 -14.76 18.78 3.06
CA PRO A 225 -14.49 17.39 2.68
C PRO A 225 -14.24 17.17 1.17
N ALA A 226 -14.60 18.12 0.31
CA ALA A 226 -14.24 18.09 -1.12
C ALA A 226 -12.74 18.39 -1.34
N ASP A 227 -12.11 19.15 -0.45
CA ASP A 227 -10.70 19.56 -0.54
C ASP A 227 -9.78 18.48 0.05
N LYS A 228 -9.77 17.31 -0.59
CA LYS A 228 -8.85 16.23 -0.25
C LYS A 228 -7.44 16.61 -0.69
N PHE A 229 -6.53 16.75 0.26
CA PHE A 229 -5.12 17.05 -0.04
C PHE A 229 -4.17 15.89 0.26
N TRP A 230 -4.69 14.80 0.84
CA TRP A 230 -3.93 13.57 1.03
C TRP A 230 -4.81 12.33 1.09
N MET A 231 -4.38 11.29 0.38
CA MET A 231 -4.95 9.95 0.46
C MET A 231 -3.83 8.92 0.62
N THR A 232 -4.02 7.99 1.54
CA THR A 232 -3.12 6.85 1.74
C THR A 232 -3.94 5.59 2.02
N GLN A 233 -3.28 4.44 2.05
CA GLN A 233 -3.93 3.16 2.35
C GLN A 233 -3.05 2.28 3.23
N PHE A 234 -3.68 1.31 3.89
CA PHE A 234 -2.98 0.24 4.59
C PHE A 234 -3.74 -1.08 4.45
N VAL A 235 -3.03 -2.19 4.62
CA VAL A 235 -3.61 -3.53 4.76
C VAL A 235 -3.45 -3.95 6.22
N TYR A 236 -4.53 -4.34 6.89
CA TYR A 236 -4.43 -4.80 8.28
C TYR A 236 -3.88 -6.23 8.29
N ALA A 237 -2.75 -6.43 8.97
CA ALA A 237 -2.04 -7.71 8.96
C ALA A 237 -2.49 -8.69 10.05
N GLY A 238 -3.06 -8.22 11.16
CA GLY A 238 -3.43 -9.06 12.31
C GLY A 238 -2.51 -8.83 13.49
#